data_AF-A0A164LCA6-F1
#
_entry.id   AF-A0A164LCA6-F1
#
_cell.length_a   1.000
_cell.length_b   1.000
_cell.length_c   1.000
_cell.angle_alpha   90.00
_cell.angle_beta   90.00
_cell.angle_gamma   90.00
#
_symmetry.space_group_name_H-M   'P 1'
#
loop_
_entity.id
_entity.type
_entity.pdbx_description
1 polymer ?
#
loop_
_entity_poly.entity_id
_entity_poly.type
_entity_poly.pdbx_seq_one_letter_code
_entity_poly.pdbx_strand_id
1 'polypeptide(L)'
;MKLIESNKWEFEGLEIQPPKYYVRKITDCEYMLYRKIEEGEEFPLDKTERLYHDDDTYLLIGIFDSGEAVMKAVETYWNAIRQLNTMI
;
A
#
# COMPACT_ATOMS: atom_id res chain seq x y z
N MET A 1 -9.36 -9.38 6.55
CA MET A 1 -8.43 -8.40 5.94
C MET A 1 -7.36 -8.07 6.95
N LYS A 2 -6.19 -7.60 6.51
CA LYS A 2 -5.08 -7.23 7.39
C LYS A 2 -4.56 -5.86 6.97
N LEU A 3 -4.53 -4.92 7.91
CA LEU A 3 -3.86 -3.63 7.74
C LEU A 3 -2.35 -3.83 7.90
N ILE A 4 -1.57 -3.19 7.04
CA ILE A 4 -0.12 -3.10 7.11
C ILE A 4 0.23 -1.62 7.15
N GLU A 5 0.84 -1.21 8.25
CA GLU A 5 1.36 0.13 8.46
C GLU A 5 2.89 0.05 8.53
N SER A 6 3.55 1.07 8.00
CA SER A 6 4.98 1.21 8.19
C SER A 6 5.32 1.44 9.66
N ASN A 7 6.49 0.98 10.07
CA ASN A 7 7.02 1.32 11.38
C ASN A 7 7.27 2.84 11.48
N LYS A 8 6.57 3.52 12.39
CA LYS A 8 6.64 4.98 12.52
C LYS A 8 8.08 5.50 12.71
N TRP A 9 8.89 4.79 13.49
CA TRP A 9 10.29 5.16 13.78
C TRP A 9 11.21 5.05 12.56
N GLU A 10 10.84 4.24 11.56
CA GLU A 10 11.67 4.00 10.37
C GLU A 10 11.52 5.09 9.31
N PHE A 11 10.37 5.76 9.29
CA PHE A 11 10.05 6.82 8.34
C PHE A 11 9.93 8.19 9.02
N GLU A 12 10.28 8.28 10.30
CA GLU A 12 10.25 9.54 11.04
C GLU A 12 11.23 10.55 10.42
N GLY A 13 10.74 11.77 10.19
CA GLY A 13 11.53 12.86 9.60
C GLY A 13 11.73 12.78 8.08
N LEU A 14 11.18 11.75 7.41
CA LEU A 14 11.15 11.71 5.94
C LEU A 14 10.08 12.64 5.39
N GLU A 15 10.37 13.29 4.27
CA GLU A 15 9.42 14.18 3.60
C GLU A 15 8.30 13.37 2.91
N ILE A 16 8.66 12.29 2.22
CA ILE A 16 7.69 11.37 1.64
C ILE A 16 7.42 10.25 2.65
N GLN A 17 6.19 10.20 3.15
CA GLN A 17 5.71 9.16 4.06
C GLN A 17 5.12 7.97 3.30
N PRO A 18 5.31 6.74 3.78
CA PRO A 18 4.67 5.57 3.20
C PRO A 18 3.15 5.58 3.45
N PRO A 19 2.35 5.14 2.47
CA PRO A 19 0.92 4.98 2.66
C PRO A 19 0.63 3.74 3.53
N LYS A 20 -0.60 3.67 4.04
CA LYS A 20 -1.13 2.44 4.62
C LYS A 20 -1.48 1.43 3.54
N TYR A 21 -1.34 0.15 3.82
CA TYR A 21 -1.73 -0.92 2.91
C TYR A 21 -2.78 -1.83 3.53
N TYR A 22 -3.72 -2.30 2.73
CA TYR A 22 -4.65 -3.36 3.10
C TYR A 22 -4.38 -4.62 2.30
N VAL A 23 -4.34 -5.76 2.98
CA VAL A 23 -4.27 -7.07 2.34
C VAL A 23 -5.57 -7.80 2.55
N ARG A 24 -6.18 -8.24 1.45
CA ARG A 24 -7.35 -9.09 1.46
C ARG A 24 -6.97 -10.44 0.86
N LYS A 25 -6.98 -11.49 1.70
CA LYS A 25 -6.94 -12.86 1.22
C LYS A 25 -8.31 -13.20 0.62
N ILE A 26 -8.33 -13.60 -0.65
CA ILE A 26 -9.54 -14.00 -1.38
C ILE A 26 -9.66 -15.53 -1.36
N THR A 27 -8.57 -16.21 -1.68
CA THR A 27 -8.45 -17.68 -1.61
C THR A 27 -7.11 -18.06 -0.97
N ASP A 28 -6.80 -19.36 -0.88
CA ASP A 28 -5.48 -19.81 -0.41
C ASP A 28 -4.32 -19.37 -1.30
N CYS A 29 -4.58 -19.10 -2.58
CA CYS A 29 -3.61 -18.74 -3.60
C CYS A 29 -3.84 -17.34 -4.19
N GLU A 30 -4.67 -16.51 -3.56
CA GLU A 30 -4.98 -15.18 -4.10
C GLU A 30 -5.11 -14.15 -2.99
N TYR A 31 -4.25 -13.13 -3.08
CA TYR A 31 -4.18 -12.00 -2.15
C TYR A 31 -4.21 -10.71 -2.93
N MET A 32 -5.12 -9.81 -2.57
CA MET A 32 -5.21 -8.48 -3.12
C MET A 32 -4.54 -7.48 -2.19
N LEU A 33 -3.65 -6.66 -2.75
CA LEU A 33 -2.99 -5.57 -2.05
C LEU A 33 -3.61 -4.24 -2.47
N TYR A 34 -4.08 -3.49 -1.49
CA TYR A 34 -4.62 -2.17 -1.66
C TYR A 34 -3.73 -1.14 -0.97
N ARG A 35 -3.61 0.05 -1.56
CA ARG A 35 -2.86 1.19 -1.01
C ARG A 35 -3.83 2.30 -0.64
N LYS A 36 -3.67 2.91 0.54
CA LYS A 36 -4.44 4.09 0.92
C LYS A 36 -4.22 5.20 -0.09
N ILE A 37 -5.29 5.93 -0.36
CA ILE A 37 -5.30 7.15 -1.15
C ILE A 37 -5.47 8.31 -0.16
N GLU A 38 -4.63 9.33 -0.28
CA GLU A 38 -4.76 10.54 0.52
C GLU A 38 -5.71 11.55 -0.16
N GLU A 39 -6.25 12.47 0.63
CA GLU A 39 -7.15 13.50 0.11
C GLU A 39 -6.43 14.37 -0.94
N GLY A 40 -7.05 14.53 -2.11
CA GLY A 40 -6.49 15.30 -3.23
C GLY A 40 -5.51 14.54 -4.12
N GLU A 41 -5.23 13.26 -3.86
CA GLU A 41 -4.48 12.45 -4.82
C GLU A 41 -5.31 12.19 -6.09
N GLU A 42 -4.77 12.54 -7.25
CA GLU A 42 -5.40 12.24 -8.55
C GLU A 42 -5.00 10.85 -9.03
N PHE A 43 -5.98 10.03 -9.38
CA PHE A 43 -5.77 8.70 -9.95
C PHE A 43 -6.83 8.42 -11.02
N PRO A 44 -6.49 7.63 -12.05
CA PRO A 44 -7.46 7.28 -13.10
C PRO A 44 -8.63 6.54 -12.45
N LEU A 45 -9.80 7.18 -12.46
CA LEU A 45 -11.02 6.72 -11.78
C LEU A 45 -11.59 5.43 -12.41
N ASP A 46 -11.17 5.12 -13.63
CA ASP A 46 -11.97 4.29 -14.55
C ASP A 46 -11.60 2.81 -14.54
N LYS A 47 -10.52 2.40 -13.86
CA LYS A 47 -9.95 1.03 -14.02
C LYS A 47 -9.40 0.38 -12.76
N THR A 48 -9.63 0.93 -11.58
CA THR A 48 -9.02 0.46 -10.34
C THR A 48 -10.10 0.12 -9.32
N GLU A 49 -10.09 -1.13 -8.86
CA GLU A 49 -10.97 -1.59 -7.79
C GLU A 49 -10.69 -0.80 -6.51
N ARG A 50 -11.76 -0.32 -5.87
CA ARG A 50 -11.69 0.45 -4.62
C ARG A 50 -12.19 -0.36 -3.45
N LEU A 51 -11.57 -0.12 -2.31
CA LEU A 51 -11.98 -0.63 -1.03
C LEU A 51 -12.20 0.55 -0.09
N TYR A 52 -13.40 0.63 0.47
CA TYR A 52 -13.78 1.62 1.48
C TYR A 52 -13.75 0.95 2.85
N HIS A 53 -12.95 1.48 3.78
CA HIS A 53 -12.81 0.90 5.12
C HIS A 53 -12.34 1.95 6.13
N ASP A 54 -13.00 2.04 7.29
CA ASP A 54 -12.68 2.97 8.39
C ASP A 54 -12.46 4.42 7.90
N ASP A 55 -13.42 4.94 7.14
CA ASP A 55 -13.41 6.29 6.51
C ASP A 55 -12.28 6.54 5.48
N ASP A 56 -11.39 5.57 5.29
CA ASP A 56 -10.32 5.62 4.31
C ASP A 56 -10.73 4.95 2.98
N THR A 57 -10.16 5.46 1.89
CA THR A 57 -10.29 4.86 0.56
C THR A 57 -8.96 4.22 0.14
N TYR A 58 -9.03 2.99 -0.34
CA TYR A 58 -7.87 2.23 -0.81
C TYR A 58 -8.04 1.81 -2.27
N LEU A 59 -6.93 1.86 -3.01
CA LEU A 59 -6.82 1.47 -4.41
C LEU A 59 -6.18 0.09 -4.54
N LEU A 60 -6.76 -0.81 -5.35
CA LEU A 60 -6.07 -2.05 -5.71
C LEU A 60 -4.81 -1.75 -6.52
N ILE A 61 -3.66 -2.21 -6.02
CA ILE A 61 -2.35 -2.01 -6.67
C ILE A 61 -1.70 -3.32 -7.11
N GLY A 62 -2.24 -4.48 -6.72
CA GLY A 62 -1.73 -5.77 -7.18
C GLY A 62 -2.50 -6.97 -6.66
N ILE A 63 -2.39 -8.08 -7.40
CA ILE A 63 -2.87 -9.40 -7.02
C ILE A 63 -1.67 -10.34 -6.94
N PHE A 64 -1.58 -11.11 -5.87
CA PHE A 64 -0.43 -11.94 -5.52
C PHE A 64 -0.88 -13.36 -5.20
N ASP A 65 0.01 -14.32 -5.45
CA ASP A 65 -0.25 -15.75 -5.26
C ASP A 65 -0.10 -16.21 -3.79
N SER A 66 0.48 -15.38 -2.95
CA SER A 66 0.86 -15.72 -1.58
C SER A 66 0.97 -14.49 -0.69
N GLY A 67 0.79 -14.69 0.62
CA GLY A 67 1.02 -13.64 1.61
C GLY A 67 2.47 -13.16 1.64
N GLU A 68 3.44 -14.05 1.36
CA GLU A 68 4.86 -13.71 1.27
C GLU A 68 5.14 -12.75 0.11
N ALA A 69 4.60 -13.04 -1.08
CA ALA A 69 4.74 -12.16 -2.24
C ALA A 69 4.15 -10.76 -1.98
N VAL A 70 3.01 -10.68 -1.27
CA VAL A 70 2.43 -9.40 -0.86
C VAL A 70 3.37 -8.62 0.07
N MET A 71 3.89 -9.27 1.11
CA MET A 71 4.80 -8.61 2.05
C MET A 71 6.07 -8.10 1.35
N LYS A 72 6.63 -8.90 0.44
CA LYS A 72 7.79 -8.51 -0.35
C LYS A 72 7.51 -7.30 -1.25
N ALA A 73 6.30 -7.20 -1.81
CA ALA A 73 5.88 -6.03 -2.58
C ALA A 73 5.80 -4.77 -1.70
N VAL A 74 5.19 -4.87 -0.51
CA VAL A 74 5.13 -3.76 0.45
C VAL A 74 6.53 -3.29 0.85
N GLU A 75 7.43 -4.21 1.19
CA GLU A 75 8.82 -3.89 1.52
C GLU A 75 9.55 -3.20 0.35
N THR A 76 9.26 -3.62 -0.89
CA THR A 76 9.83 -3.00 -2.09
C THR A 76 9.35 -1.55 -2.24
N TYR A 77 8.07 -1.27 -2.01
CA TYR A 77 7.55 0.10 -2.03
C TYR A 77 8.15 0.97 -0.93
N TRP A 78 8.27 0.43 0.28
CA TRP A 78 8.97 1.10 1.38
C TRP A 78 10.43 1.42 1.05
N ASN A 79 11.16 0.49 0.44
CA ASN A 79 12.52 0.72 -0.04
C ASN A 79 12.57 1.84 -1.09
N ALA A 80 11.60 1.88 -2.02
CA ALA A 80 11.52 2.93 -3.03
C ALA A 80 11.26 4.31 -2.40
N ILE A 81 10.38 4.39 -1.41
CA ILE A 81 10.13 5.64 -0.66
C ILE A 81 11.40 6.12 0.05
N ARG A 82 12.17 5.21 0.68
CA ARG A 82 13.46 5.59 1.29
C ARG A 82 14.41 6.17 0.23
N GLN A 83 14.53 5.52 -0.93
CA GLN A 83 15.39 6.01 -2.01
C GLN A 83 14.93 7.37 -2.55
N LEU A 84 13.63 7.58 -2.75
CA LEU A 84 13.10 8.87 -3.19
C LEU A 84 13.40 9.98 -2.19
N ASN A 85 13.30 9.71 -0.89
CA ASN A 85 13.68 10.67 0.15
C ASN A 85 15.18 11.02 0.16
N THR A 86 16.04 10.23 -0.47
CA THR A 86 17.47 10.59 -0.64
C THR A 86 17.74 11.48 -1.85
N MET A 87 16.72 11.68 -2.71
CA MET A 87 16.83 12.45 -3.95
C MET A 87 16.20 13.84 -3.87
N ILE A 88 15.54 14.16 -2.74
CA ILE A 88 14.90 15.44 -2.42
C ILE A 88 15.72 16.16 -1.36
#